data_AF-A0A0H4IT38-F1
#
_entry.id   AF-A0A0H4IT38-F1
#
_cell.length_a   1.000
_cell.length_b   1.000
_cell.length_c   1.000
_cell.angle_alpha   90.00
_cell.angle_beta   90.00
_cell.angle_gamma   90.00
#
_symmetry.space_group_name_H-M   'P 1'
#
loop_
_entity.id
_entity.type
_entity.pdbx_description
1 polymer ?
#
loop_
_entity_poly.entity_id
_entity_poly.type
_entity_poly.pdbx_seq_one_letter_code
_entity_poly.pdbx_strand_id
1 'polypeptide(L)'
;MRHGYLPKNIQKFKAQHRDLVLQDSSLINTGSSPADDAVKEVESLLMYGQIEAAMDVLEQAVLKYPDESQLYITLIDIYERTEDWDRLGQFLRVLRERADRLPEEVVMLMSRLLQRMNQNIKKIKRYGK
;
A
#
# COMPACT_ATOMS: atom_id res chain seq x y z
N MET A 1 -19.23 32.41 11.11
CA MET A 1 -18.25 31.34 11.39
C MET A 1 -18.28 30.38 10.21
N ARG A 2 -17.16 30.24 9.49
CA ARG A 2 -17.07 29.61 8.16
C ARG A 2 -17.09 28.08 8.28
N HIS A 3 -18.25 27.45 8.23
CA HIS A 3 -18.36 26.02 7.97
C HIS A 3 -18.47 25.81 6.45
N GLY A 4 -17.31 25.72 5.80
CA GLY A 4 -17.19 25.39 4.38
C GLY A 4 -17.50 23.91 4.17
N TYR A 5 -18.39 23.66 3.21
CA TYR A 5 -19.00 22.38 2.87
C TYR A 5 -17.95 21.30 2.54
N LEU A 6 -17.97 20.19 3.28
CA LEU A 6 -17.42 18.91 2.83
C LEU A 6 -18.44 18.26 1.87
N PRO A 7 -18.16 18.17 0.55
CA PRO A 7 -19.01 17.38 -0.33
C PRO A 7 -18.90 15.90 0.06
N LYS A 8 -19.97 15.38 0.67
CA LYS A 8 -20.20 13.95 0.94
C LYS A 8 -20.40 13.19 -0.37
N ASN A 9 -19.34 12.97 -1.15
CA ASN A 9 -19.45 12.12 -2.33
C ASN A 9 -18.14 11.42 -2.70
N ILE A 10 -17.57 10.67 -1.75
CA ILE A 10 -16.49 9.70 -2.04
C ILE A 10 -16.82 8.35 -1.39
N GLN A 11 -18.05 7.88 -1.60
CA GLN A 11 -18.44 6.48 -1.29
C GLN A 11 -18.45 5.59 -2.54
N LYS A 12 -17.67 5.92 -3.58
CA LYS A 12 -17.67 5.14 -4.84
C LYS A 12 -16.32 4.58 -5.30
N PHE A 13 -15.24 4.70 -4.53
CA PHE A 13 -14.00 3.98 -4.85
C PHE A 13 -13.93 2.55 -4.29
N LYS A 14 -14.96 2.10 -3.55
CA LYS A 14 -15.01 0.73 -2.99
C LYS A 14 -15.39 -0.37 -4.00
N ALA A 15 -15.24 -0.14 -5.31
CA ALA A 15 -15.86 -0.97 -6.34
C ALA A 15 -14.95 -1.95 -7.09
N GLN A 16 -13.61 -1.97 -6.92
CA GLN A 16 -12.75 -2.88 -7.70
C GLN A 16 -11.80 -3.81 -6.94
N HIS A 17 -11.69 -3.71 -5.61
CA HIS A 17 -10.96 -4.70 -4.79
C HIS A 17 -11.91 -5.58 -3.99
N ARG A 18 -12.97 -6.08 -4.62
CA ARG A 18 -14.01 -6.87 -3.92
C ARG A 18 -13.75 -8.37 -3.85
N ASP A 19 -12.68 -8.88 -4.47
CA ASP A 19 -12.51 -10.34 -4.62
C ASP A 19 -11.50 -10.99 -3.67
N LEU A 20 -10.79 -10.23 -2.83
CA LEU A 20 -9.76 -10.79 -1.94
C LEU A 20 -9.90 -10.44 -0.45
N VAL A 21 -11.03 -9.88 -0.03
CA VAL A 21 -11.31 -9.61 1.41
C VAL A 21 -12.57 -10.36 1.82
N LEU A 22 -12.49 -11.70 1.75
CA LEU A 22 -13.42 -12.62 2.40
C LEU A 22 -12.68 -13.32 3.54
N GLN A 23 -12.37 -12.58 4.60
CA GLN A 23 -12.30 -13.03 6.00
C GLN A 23 -11.71 -11.88 6.83
N ASP A 24 -12.40 -11.53 7.92
CA ASP A 24 -11.99 -10.57 8.96
C ASP A 24 -12.21 -9.05 8.77
N SER A 25 -13.40 -8.67 8.30
CA SER A 25 -13.90 -7.29 8.49
C SER A 25 -14.44 -7.01 9.90
N SER A 26 -14.11 -7.82 10.91
CA SER A 26 -14.63 -7.71 12.30
C SER A 26 -13.83 -6.77 13.21
N LEU A 27 -12.61 -6.41 12.84
CA LEU A 27 -11.74 -5.56 13.67
C LEU A 27 -11.70 -4.12 13.17
N ILE A 28 -12.87 -3.51 12.96
CA ILE A 28 -13.01 -2.05 12.82
C ILE A 28 -12.74 -1.42 14.20
N ASN A 29 -11.52 -1.58 14.70
CA ASN A 29 -11.09 -1.04 15.97
C ASN A 29 -11.09 0.48 15.81
N THR A 30 -12.09 1.15 16.36
CA THR A 30 -12.22 2.61 16.39
C THR A 30 -11.26 3.22 17.43
N GLY A 31 -10.10 2.60 17.65
CA GLY A 31 -8.95 3.25 18.24
C GLY A 31 -8.07 3.68 17.08
N SER A 32 -8.01 4.98 16.76
CA SER A 32 -7.07 5.48 15.76
C SER A 32 -5.67 5.01 16.15
N SER A 33 -5.19 3.95 15.52
CA SER A 33 -3.81 3.56 15.67
C SER A 33 -2.96 4.61 14.95
N PRO A 34 -1.72 4.84 15.38
CA PRO A 34 -0.81 5.69 14.63
C PRO A 34 -0.61 5.24 13.17
N ALA A 35 -0.88 3.97 12.86
CA ALA A 35 -0.89 3.43 11.51
C ALA A 35 -2.14 3.86 10.73
N ASP A 36 -3.33 3.87 11.34
CA ASP A 36 -4.56 4.38 10.71
C ASP A 36 -4.41 5.85 10.32
N ASP A 37 -3.73 6.65 11.15
CA ASP A 37 -3.49 8.05 10.84
C ASP A 37 -2.51 8.22 9.67
N ALA A 38 -1.50 7.37 9.57
CA ALA A 38 -0.62 7.33 8.41
C ALA A 38 -1.38 6.91 7.14
N VAL A 39 -2.27 5.92 7.20
CA VAL A 39 -3.11 5.54 6.06
C VAL A 39 -3.99 6.69 5.59
N LYS A 40 -4.65 7.41 6.52
CA LYS A 40 -5.48 8.57 6.17
C LYS A 40 -4.67 9.68 5.51
N GLU A 41 -3.44 9.93 5.98
CA GLU A 41 -2.54 10.90 5.37
C GLU A 41 -2.17 10.48 3.93
N VAL A 42 -1.81 9.22 3.73
CA VAL A 42 -1.52 8.65 2.41
C VAL A 42 -2.73 8.76 1.48
N GLU A 43 -3.92 8.39 1.95
CA GLU A 43 -5.16 8.53 1.18
C GLU A 43 -5.40 9.99 0.77
N SER A 44 -5.17 10.94 1.68
CA SER A 44 -5.27 12.36 1.37
C SER A 44 -4.28 12.79 0.30
N LEU A 45 -3.01 12.40 0.43
CA LEU A 45 -1.96 12.72 -0.54
C LEU A 45 -2.28 12.14 -1.93
N LEU A 46 -2.77 10.89 -1.99
CA LEU A 46 -3.22 10.26 -3.22
C LEU A 46 -4.41 11.01 -3.85
N MET A 47 -5.38 11.46 -3.05
CA MET A 47 -6.50 12.27 -3.54
C MET A 47 -6.05 13.60 -4.16
N TYR A 48 -4.95 14.18 -3.67
CA TYR A 48 -4.34 15.38 -4.24
C TYR A 48 -3.33 15.07 -5.37
N GLY A 49 -3.19 13.81 -5.78
CA GLY A 49 -2.23 13.39 -6.82
C GLY A 49 -0.76 13.47 -6.37
N GLN A 50 -0.50 13.63 -5.07
CA GLN A 50 0.83 13.67 -4.49
C GLN A 50 1.35 12.25 -4.25
N ILE A 51 1.54 11.49 -5.34
CA ILE A 51 1.92 10.07 -5.29
C ILE A 51 3.26 9.89 -4.57
N GLU A 52 4.28 10.68 -4.93
CA GLU A 52 5.62 10.59 -4.32
C GLU A 52 5.57 10.81 -2.80
N ALA A 53 4.86 11.85 -2.35
CA ALA A 53 4.71 12.12 -0.93
C ALA A 53 3.92 11.01 -0.21
N ALA A 54 2.88 10.48 -0.86
CA ALA A 54 2.10 9.36 -0.33
C ALA A 54 2.97 8.11 -0.14
N MET A 55 3.85 7.83 -1.10
CA MET A 55 4.81 6.74 -1.00
C MET A 55 5.81 6.97 0.13
N ASP A 56 6.38 8.18 0.25
CA ASP A 56 7.33 8.51 1.32
C ASP A 56 6.72 8.36 2.72
N VAL A 57 5.48 8.82 2.93
CA VAL A 57 4.76 8.68 4.21
C VAL A 57 4.51 7.21 4.51
N LEU A 58 4.06 6.45 3.50
CA LEU A 58 3.71 5.04 3.69
C LEU A 58 4.93 4.15 3.91
N GLU A 59 6.02 4.37 3.17
CA GLU A 59 7.30 3.68 3.34
C GLU A 59 7.84 3.92 4.77
N GLN A 60 7.75 5.15 5.27
CA GLN A 60 8.12 5.47 6.66
C GLN A 60 7.19 4.81 7.68
N ALA A 61 5.88 4.81 7.42
CA ALA A 61 4.90 4.18 8.30
C ALA A 61 5.16 2.68 8.45
N VAL A 62 5.44 1.98 7.34
CA VAL A 62 5.79 0.56 7.32
C VAL A 62 7.05 0.26 8.15
N LEU A 63 8.07 1.12 8.05
CA LEU A 63 9.29 0.96 8.84
C LEU A 63 9.07 1.22 10.34
N LYS A 64 8.10 2.07 10.68
CA LYS A 64 7.78 2.41 12.06
C LYS A 64 6.83 1.40 12.71
N TYR A 65 5.91 0.84 11.93
CA TYR A 65 4.90 -0.12 12.36
C TYR A 65 4.93 -1.36 11.46
N PRO A 66 6.02 -2.16 11.51
CA PRO A 66 6.19 -3.32 10.63
C PRO A 66 5.20 -4.46 10.89
N ASP A 67 4.48 -4.41 12.02
CA ASP A 67 3.45 -5.40 12.37
C ASP A 67 2.08 -5.09 11.75
N GLU A 68 1.91 -3.90 11.17
CA GLU A 68 0.64 -3.42 10.62
C GLU A 68 0.46 -3.86 9.16
N SER A 69 -0.12 -5.04 8.95
CA SER A 69 -0.38 -5.63 7.62
C SER A 69 -1.06 -4.66 6.64
N GLN A 70 -1.94 -3.77 7.13
CA GLN A 70 -2.68 -2.80 6.31
C GLN A 70 -1.76 -1.80 5.58
N LEU A 71 -0.64 -1.42 6.18
CA LEU A 71 0.32 -0.51 5.56
C LEU A 71 0.95 -1.17 4.33
N TYR A 72 1.27 -2.46 4.42
CA TYR A 72 1.79 -3.23 3.30
C TYR A 72 0.75 -3.39 2.19
N ILE A 73 -0.52 -3.63 2.52
CA ILE A 73 -1.58 -3.73 1.51
C ILE A 73 -1.67 -2.42 0.70
N THR A 74 -1.71 -1.29 1.40
CA THR A 74 -1.75 0.04 0.76
C THR A 74 -0.50 0.28 -0.08
N LEU A 75 0.68 -0.13 0.42
CA LEU A 75 1.95 0.10 -0.26
C LEU A 75 2.02 -0.68 -1.56
N ILE A 76 1.60 -1.95 -1.52
CA ILE A 76 1.53 -2.81 -2.68
C ILE A 76 0.55 -2.25 -3.71
N ASP A 77 -0.65 -1.79 -3.29
CA ASP A 77 -1.62 -1.18 -4.21
C ASP A 77 -1.02 0.01 -4.97
N ILE A 78 -0.32 0.90 -4.26
CA ILE A 78 0.32 2.06 -4.88
C ILE A 78 1.40 1.61 -5.87
N TYR A 79 2.30 0.70 -5.50
CA TYR A 79 3.33 0.20 -6.42
C TYR A 79 2.75 -0.53 -7.63
N GLU A 80 1.67 -1.31 -7.47
CA GLU A 80 1.01 -1.97 -8.59
C GLU A 80 0.38 -0.95 -9.55
N ARG A 81 -0.14 0.17 -9.03
CA ARG A 81 -0.78 1.23 -9.83
C ARG A 81 0.20 2.17 -10.51
N THR A 82 1.34 2.45 -9.87
CA THR A 82 2.41 3.26 -10.47
C THR A 82 3.33 2.45 -11.37
N GLU A 83 3.26 1.12 -11.28
CA GLU A 83 4.19 0.18 -11.92
C GLU A 83 5.66 0.49 -11.61
N ASP A 84 5.93 1.13 -10.46
CA ASP A 84 7.27 1.52 -10.03
C ASP A 84 8.00 0.36 -9.36
N TRP A 85 8.32 -0.64 -10.18
CA TRP A 85 8.99 -1.86 -9.76
C TRP A 85 10.44 -1.63 -9.31
N ASP A 86 11.09 -0.59 -9.81
CA ASP A 86 12.47 -0.26 -9.42
C ASP A 86 12.50 0.24 -7.97
N ARG A 87 11.61 1.21 -7.64
CA ARG A 87 11.47 1.73 -6.29
C ARG A 87 11.04 0.65 -5.30
N LEU A 88 10.10 -0.22 -5.67
CA LEU A 88 9.73 -1.39 -4.85
C LEU A 88 10.95 -2.26 -4.52
N GLY A 89 11.80 -2.53 -5.51
CA GLY A 89 13.03 -3.33 -5.33
C GLY A 89 14.07 -2.66 -4.42
N GLN A 90 14.15 -1.33 -4.44
CA GLN A 90 14.97 -0.56 -3.48
C GLN A 90 14.36 -0.63 -2.07
N PHE A 91 13.06 -0.37 -1.94
CA PHE A 91 12.38 -0.37 -0.65
C PHE A 91 12.42 -1.75 0.03
N LEU A 92 12.26 -2.83 -0.73
CA LEU A 92 12.39 -4.20 -0.22
C LEU A 92 13.77 -4.51 0.38
N ARG A 93 14.83 -3.89 -0.14
CA ARG A 93 16.17 -4.02 0.45
C ARG A 93 16.25 -3.27 1.77
N VAL A 94 15.78 -2.02 1.80
CA VAL A 94 15.72 -1.20 3.03
C VAL A 94 14.88 -1.88 4.11
N LEU A 95 13.72 -2.44 3.72
CA LEU A 95 12.84 -3.15 4.65
C LEU A 95 13.53 -4.37 5.24
N ARG A 96 14.26 -5.14 4.43
CA ARG A 96 15.03 -6.31 4.90
C ARG A 96 16.18 -5.92 5.83
N GLU A 97 16.80 -4.77 5.60
CA GLU A 97 17.89 -4.27 6.44
C GLU A 97 17.40 -3.69 7.78
N ARG A 98 16.18 -3.13 7.80
CA ARG A 98 15.61 -2.46 8.98
C ARG A 98 14.65 -3.32 9.80
N ALA A 99 13.88 -4.19 9.16
CA ALA A 99 12.93 -5.07 9.84
C ALA A 99 13.61 -6.40 10.17
N ASP A 100 13.85 -6.64 11.45
CA ASP A 100 14.47 -7.88 11.96
C ASP A 100 13.59 -9.11 11.65
N ARG A 101 12.27 -8.94 11.80
CA ARG A 101 11.24 -9.92 11.43
C ARG A 101 10.04 -9.22 10.82
N LEU A 102 9.53 -9.81 9.74
CA LEU A 102 8.28 -9.40 9.11
C LEU A 102 7.19 -10.43 9.46
N PRO A 103 5.93 -10.01 9.63
CA PRO A 103 4.81 -10.94 9.76
C PRO A 103 4.75 -11.91 8.57
N GLU A 104 4.37 -13.15 8.82
CA GLU A 104 4.29 -14.19 7.76
C GLU A 104 3.35 -13.77 6.62
N GLU A 105 2.23 -13.13 6.96
CA GLU A 105 1.29 -12.58 5.98
C GLU A 105 1.97 -11.58 5.03
N VAL A 106 2.79 -10.68 5.56
CA VAL A 106 3.55 -9.70 4.79
C VAL A 106 4.57 -10.40 3.90
N VAL A 107 5.29 -11.39 4.41
CA VAL A 107 6.25 -12.17 3.60
C VAL A 107 5.55 -12.86 2.43
N MET A 108 4.36 -13.42 2.65
CA MET A 108 3.55 -14.03 1.60
C MET A 108 3.04 -13.00 0.57
N LEU A 109 2.57 -11.84 1.02
CA LEU A 109 2.12 -10.74 0.16
C LEU A 109 3.26 -10.24 -0.75
N MET A 110 4.43 -9.95 -0.16
CA MET A 110 5.60 -9.50 -0.91
C MET A 110 6.12 -10.57 -1.87
N SER A 111 6.11 -11.83 -1.47
CA SER A 111 6.49 -12.95 -2.35
C SER A 111 5.56 -13.04 -3.57
N ARG A 112 4.25 -12.92 -3.37
CA ARG A 112 3.27 -12.91 -4.48
C ARG A 112 3.46 -11.71 -5.41
N LEU A 113 3.74 -10.53 -4.84
CA LEU A 113 4.03 -9.33 -5.62
C LEU A 113 5.28 -9.49 -6.49
N LEU A 114 6.38 -9.97 -5.90
CA LEU A 114 7.63 -10.23 -6.62
C LEU A 114 7.47 -11.29 -7.71
N GLN A 115 6.63 -12.30 -7.49
CA GLN A 115 6.30 -13.28 -8.53
C GLN A 115 5.54 -12.63 -9.69
N ARG A 116 4.52 -11.80 -9.42
CA ARG A 116 3.79 -11.05 -10.45
C ARG A 116 4.71 -10.11 -11.23
N MET A 117 5.56 -9.35 -10.55
CA MET A 117 6.57 -8.48 -11.16
C MET A 117 7.51 -9.26 -12.09
N ASN A 118 8.08 -10.37 -11.62
CA ASN A 118 8.96 -11.20 -12.44
C ASN A 118 8.25 -11.79 -13.67
N GLN A 119 6.97 -12.13 -13.55
CA GLN A 119 6.17 -12.60 -14.69
C GLN A 119 5.91 -11.47 -15.70
N ASN A 120 5.60 -10.26 -15.23
CA ASN A 120 5.40 -9.09 -16.10
C ASN A 120 6.69 -8.71 -16.85
N ILE A 121 7.84 -8.66 -16.16
CA ILE A 121 9.14 -8.39 -16.78
C ILE A 121 9.50 -9.45 -17.83
N LYS A 122 9.23 -10.74 -17.57
CA LYS A 122 9.47 -11.82 -18.53
C LYS A 122 8.60 -11.70 -19.77
N LYS A 123 7.34 -11.27 -19.64
CA LYS A 123 6.46 -11.01 -20.79
C LYS A 123 7.04 -9.89 -21.66
N ILE A 124 7.47 -8.78 -21.08
CA ILE A 124 8.04 -7.64 -21.82
C ILE A 124 9.27 -8.07 -22.63
N LYS A 125 10.19 -8.84 -22.04
CA LYS A 125 11.37 -9.36 -22.76
C LYS A 125 11.03 -10.32 -23.92
N ARG A 126 9.89 -11.01 -23.86
CA ARG A 126 9.48 -11.98 -24.89
C ARG A 126 8.89 -11.32 -26.14
N TYR A 127 8.39 -10.09 -26.02
CA TYR A 127 7.90 -9.28 -27.15
C TYR A 127 8.96 -8.37 -27.77
N GLY A 128 10.19 -8.35 -27.23
CA GLY A 128 11.33 -7.60 -27.78
C GLY A 128 12.14 -8.34 -28.83
N LYS A 129 11.55 -9.31 -29.55
CA LYS A 129 12.18 -10.01 -30.68
C LYS A 129 11.39 -9.74 -31.95
#